data_AF-A0AAW0YA10-F1
#
_entry.id   AF-A0AAW0YA10-F1
#
_cell.length_a   1.000
_cell.length_b   1.000
_cell.length_c   1.000
_cell.angle_alpha   90.00
_cell.angle_beta   90.00
_cell.angle_gamma   90.00
#
_symmetry.space_group_name_H-M   'P 1'
#
loop_
_entity.id
_entity.type
_entity.pdbx_description
1 polymer ?
#
loop_
_entity_poly.entity_id
_entity_poly.type
_entity_poly.pdbx_seq_one_letter_code
_entity_poly.pdbx_strand_id
1 'polypeptide(L)'
;MSGSERIRARLEQLDTLDEMSGGGVVREVGGLTQEEFTHRLNGLKQELTEAWQSDQRVKALKIAIQCVKLLSLSVPEHFYPSKFVLVIDILDTLASLVYQRLKFKSQSENFPVGGSDTGKLEAQETTRNWFYKVASIRELLPRLYLEAALLPCYSLINVQEGEQALSRLSRMIRGIGDPLMAAYARMYVCRMGFVIAPTLTQHISESIEDFLHALKQKVKQT
;
A
#
# COMPACT_ATOMS: atom_id res chain seq x y z
N MET A 1 -12.61 21.39 26.85
CA MET A 1 -12.67 19.95 26.53
C MET A 1 -11.78 19.21 27.51
N SER A 2 -12.40 18.48 28.44
CA SER A 2 -11.70 17.65 29.41
C SER A 2 -10.90 16.55 28.69
N GLY A 3 -9.74 16.15 29.23
CA GLY A 3 -8.93 15.07 28.64
C GLY A 3 -9.70 13.77 28.44
N SER A 4 -10.71 13.53 29.28
CA SER A 4 -11.63 12.40 29.17
C SER A 4 -12.54 12.47 27.92
N GLU A 5 -13.01 13.67 27.55
CA GLU A 5 -13.84 13.88 26.34
C GLU A 5 -13.03 13.67 25.06
N ARG A 6 -11.74 14.04 25.05
CA ARG A 6 -10.84 13.79 23.91
C ARG A 6 -10.51 12.31 23.73
N ILE A 7 -10.37 11.58 24.83
CA ILE A 7 -10.13 10.13 24.79
C ILE A 7 -11.40 9.41 24.31
N ARG A 8 -12.56 9.82 24.81
CA ARG A 8 -13.86 9.29 24.40
C ARG A 8 -14.15 9.57 22.92
N ALA A 9 -13.93 10.78 22.44
CA ALA A 9 -14.08 11.12 21.02
C ALA A 9 -13.11 10.33 20.11
N ARG A 10 -11.89 10.03 20.58
CA ARG A 10 -10.95 9.15 19.86
C ARG A 10 -11.38 7.69 19.86
N LEU A 11 -11.97 7.21 20.95
CA LEU A 11 -12.52 5.86 21.06
C LEU A 11 -13.78 5.71 20.20
N GLU A 12 -14.68 6.69 20.17
CA GLU A 12 -15.86 6.70 19.31
C GLU A 12 -15.47 6.80 17.81
N GLN A 13 -14.39 7.52 17.48
CA GLN A 13 -13.80 7.48 16.13
C GLN A 13 -13.14 6.13 15.81
N LEU A 14 -12.63 5.41 16.80
CA LEU A 14 -12.11 4.06 16.61
C LEU A 14 -13.26 3.06 16.41
N ASP A 15 -14.33 3.15 17.20
CA ASP A 15 -15.51 2.28 17.11
C ASP A 15 -16.28 2.49 15.80
N THR A 16 -16.48 3.73 15.34
CA THR A 16 -17.09 3.98 14.02
C THR A 16 -16.22 3.48 12.87
N LEU A 17 -14.89 3.52 13.04
CA LEU A 17 -13.97 2.93 12.07
C LEU A 17 -13.86 1.42 12.21
N ASP A 18 -14.17 0.85 13.38
CA ASP A 18 -14.22 -0.60 13.63
C ASP A 18 -15.57 -1.20 13.25
N GLU A 19 -16.64 -0.41 13.18
CA GLU A 19 -17.87 -0.74 12.45
C GLU A 19 -17.64 -0.69 10.93
N MET A 20 -16.72 0.15 10.45
CA MET A 20 -16.22 0.09 9.07
C MET A 20 -15.21 -1.05 8.84
N SER A 21 -14.54 -1.57 9.88
CA SER A 21 -13.65 -2.74 9.81
C SER A 21 -14.22 -4.05 10.38
N GLY A 22 -15.47 -4.07 10.85
CA GLY A 22 -15.99 -5.13 11.72
C GLY A 22 -17.35 -5.66 11.28
N GLY A 23 -17.43 -6.99 11.22
CA GLY A 23 -18.68 -7.75 11.27
C GLY A 23 -19.47 -7.87 9.96
N GLY A 24 -19.39 -6.86 9.09
CA GLY A 24 -19.96 -6.86 7.75
C GLY A 24 -18.94 -7.25 6.69
N VAL A 25 -18.24 -8.38 6.85
CA VAL A 25 -17.57 -9.00 5.70
C VAL A 25 -18.69 -9.41 4.74
N VAL A 26 -19.06 -8.48 3.87
CA VAL A 26 -19.37 -8.71 2.46
C VAL A 26 -20.09 -10.04 2.25
N ARG A 27 -21.30 -10.15 2.81
CA ARG A 27 -22.26 -11.13 2.31
C ARG A 27 -22.60 -10.65 0.90
N GLU A 28 -22.31 -11.52 -0.06
CA GLU A 28 -22.44 -11.34 -1.52
C GLU A 28 -21.33 -10.54 -2.23
N VAL A 29 -20.19 -11.19 -2.49
CA VAL A 29 -19.55 -11.04 -3.81
C VAL A 29 -19.80 -12.33 -4.57
N GLY A 30 -21.09 -12.53 -4.87
CA GLY A 30 -21.61 -13.50 -5.82
C GLY A 30 -22.55 -12.82 -6.82
N GLY A 31 -22.38 -11.52 -7.08
CA GLY A 31 -23.35 -10.77 -7.90
C GLY A 31 -22.97 -9.37 -8.41
N LEU A 32 -21.78 -8.82 -8.10
CA LEU A 32 -21.38 -7.55 -8.71
C LEU A 32 -20.83 -7.78 -10.12
N THR A 33 -21.37 -7.06 -11.07
CA THR A 33 -20.86 -6.96 -12.44
C THR A 33 -19.51 -6.25 -12.46
N GLN A 34 -18.74 -6.45 -13.54
CA GLN A 34 -17.47 -5.76 -13.77
C GLN A 34 -17.62 -4.22 -13.68
N GLU A 35 -18.72 -3.68 -14.20
CA GLU A 35 -19.01 -2.25 -14.20
C GLU A 35 -19.22 -1.70 -12.78
N GLU A 36 -20.02 -2.39 -11.95
CA GLU A 36 -20.24 -2.00 -10.56
C GLU A 36 -18.95 -2.03 -9.74
N PHE A 37 -18.07 -3.00 -10.01
CA PHE A 37 -16.77 -3.07 -9.35
C PHE A 37 -15.85 -1.91 -9.75
N THR A 38 -15.80 -1.57 -11.04
CA THR A 38 -15.07 -0.41 -11.53
C THR A 38 -15.61 0.89 -10.92
N HIS A 39 -16.94 1.06 -10.92
CA HIS A 39 -17.58 2.22 -10.31
C HIS A 39 -17.23 2.35 -8.82
N ARG A 40 -17.26 1.24 -8.08
CA ARG A 40 -16.88 1.20 -6.66
C ARG A 40 -15.43 1.60 -6.43
N LEU A 41 -14.47 1.08 -7.20
CA LEU A 41 -13.07 1.46 -7.06
C LEU A 41 -12.80 2.92 -7.42
N ASN A 42 -13.47 3.45 -8.45
CA ASN A 42 -13.40 4.86 -8.80
C ASN A 42 -13.94 5.74 -7.66
N GLY A 43 -15.06 5.36 -7.04
CA GLY A 43 -15.60 6.04 -5.86
C GLY A 43 -14.62 6.04 -4.68
N LEU A 44 -13.99 4.89 -4.41
CA LEU A 44 -12.96 4.79 -3.36
C LEU A 44 -11.73 5.66 -3.67
N LYS A 45 -11.32 5.77 -4.94
CA LYS A 45 -10.22 6.66 -5.35
C LYS A 45 -10.55 8.13 -5.08
N GLN A 46 -11.77 8.54 -5.42
CA GLN A 46 -12.26 9.89 -5.14
C GLN A 46 -12.29 10.16 -3.64
N GLU A 47 -12.89 9.26 -2.86
CA GLU A 47 -12.96 9.40 -1.40
C GLU A 47 -11.57 9.46 -0.75
N LEU A 48 -10.61 8.67 -1.25
CA LEU A 48 -9.21 8.73 -0.81
C LEU A 48 -8.62 10.13 -1.04
N THR A 49 -8.88 10.70 -2.22
CA THR A 49 -8.35 12.01 -2.60
C THR A 49 -8.98 13.12 -1.77
N GLU A 50 -10.30 13.09 -1.55
CA GLU A 50 -11.02 14.05 -0.71
C GLU A 50 -10.59 13.96 0.76
N ALA A 51 -10.43 12.74 1.29
CA ALA A 51 -9.89 12.50 2.63
C ALA A 51 -8.47 13.07 2.74
N TRP A 52 -7.64 12.88 1.72
CA TRP A 52 -6.29 13.45 1.67
C TRP A 52 -6.31 14.99 1.65
N GLN A 53 -7.17 15.60 0.85
CA GLN A 53 -7.30 17.07 0.79
C GLN A 53 -7.78 17.65 2.13
N SER A 54 -8.62 16.92 2.85
CA SER A 54 -9.14 17.27 4.18
C SER A 54 -8.20 16.92 5.34
N ASP A 55 -6.93 16.62 5.06
CA ASP A 55 -5.89 16.19 6.03
C ASP A 55 -6.23 14.90 6.83
N GLN A 56 -7.23 14.13 6.40
CA GLN A 56 -7.64 12.87 7.01
C GLN A 56 -6.73 11.70 6.55
N ARG A 57 -5.44 11.77 6.87
CA ARG A 57 -4.41 10.82 6.40
C ARG A 57 -4.69 9.36 6.79
N VAL A 58 -5.21 9.16 8.00
CA VAL A 58 -5.56 7.82 8.50
C VAL A 58 -6.71 7.23 7.68
N LYS A 59 -7.72 8.04 7.33
CA LYS A 59 -8.84 7.62 6.47
C LYS A 59 -8.34 7.24 5.07
N ALA A 60 -7.50 8.08 4.46
CA ALA A 60 -6.91 7.78 3.15
C ALA A 60 -6.12 6.46 3.15
N LEU A 61 -5.32 6.20 4.20
CA LEU A 61 -4.61 4.92 4.36
C LEU A 61 -5.57 3.73 4.53
N LYS A 62 -6.63 3.89 5.33
CA LYS A 62 -7.65 2.83 5.51
C LYS A 62 -8.37 2.48 4.20
N ILE A 63 -8.69 3.47 3.37
CA ILE A 63 -9.28 3.24 2.03
C ILE A 63 -8.32 2.43 1.15
N ALA A 64 -7.03 2.77 1.13
CA ALA A 64 -6.04 2.00 0.38
C ALA A 64 -5.92 0.55 0.87
N ILE A 65 -5.92 0.33 2.19
CA ILE A 65 -5.96 -1.01 2.79
C ILE A 65 -7.19 -1.78 2.30
N GLN A 66 -8.37 -1.14 2.32
CA GLN A 66 -9.62 -1.75 1.85
C GLN A 66 -9.53 -2.14 0.37
N CYS A 67 -8.96 -1.29 -0.48
CA CYS A 67 -8.78 -1.58 -1.91
C CYS A 67 -7.91 -2.82 -2.13
N VAL A 68 -6.81 -2.97 -1.38
CA VAL A 68 -5.96 -4.18 -1.48
C VAL A 68 -6.69 -5.43 -1.00
N LYS A 69 -7.47 -5.34 0.09
CA LYS A 69 -8.29 -6.47 0.55
C LYS A 69 -9.31 -6.93 -0.50
N LEU A 70 -9.78 -6.03 -1.36
CA LEU A 70 -10.64 -6.44 -2.46
C LEU A 70 -9.92 -7.45 -3.36
N LEU A 71 -8.60 -7.36 -3.58
CA LEU A 71 -7.83 -8.30 -4.41
C LEU A 71 -7.98 -9.77 -3.97
N SER A 72 -8.19 -10.06 -2.68
CA SER A 72 -8.36 -11.43 -2.20
C SER A 72 -9.78 -11.99 -2.35
N LEU A 73 -10.75 -11.19 -2.82
CA LEU A 73 -12.17 -11.56 -2.87
C LEU A 73 -12.67 -12.07 -4.24
N SER A 74 -11.83 -12.15 -5.30
CA SER A 74 -12.37 -12.38 -6.66
C SER A 74 -12.42 -13.83 -7.12
N VAL A 75 -13.63 -14.21 -7.52
CA VAL A 75 -13.96 -15.08 -8.66
C VAL A 75 -14.84 -14.22 -9.60
N PRO A 76 -14.73 -14.30 -10.95
CA PRO A 76 -13.87 -15.18 -11.76
C PRO A 76 -12.45 -14.65 -12.01
N GLU A 77 -11.51 -15.56 -12.27
CA GLU A 77 -10.08 -15.25 -12.48
C GLU A 77 -9.80 -14.28 -13.65
N HIS A 78 -10.61 -14.30 -14.72
CA HIS A 78 -10.41 -13.44 -15.90
C HIS A 78 -10.64 -11.95 -15.63
N PHE A 79 -11.32 -11.59 -14.54
CA PHE A 79 -11.54 -10.20 -14.15
C PHE A 79 -10.43 -9.65 -13.24
N TYR A 80 -9.55 -10.52 -12.74
CA TYR A 80 -8.43 -10.14 -11.88
C TYR A 80 -7.50 -9.07 -12.48
N PRO A 81 -7.11 -9.12 -13.77
CA PRO A 81 -6.22 -8.12 -14.37
C PRO A 81 -6.77 -6.69 -14.26
N SER A 82 -8.03 -6.48 -14.66
CA SER A 82 -8.69 -5.18 -14.65
C SER A 82 -8.78 -4.62 -13.23
N LYS A 83 -9.21 -5.46 -12.30
CA LYS A 83 -9.30 -5.13 -10.87
C LYS A 83 -7.95 -4.78 -10.27
N PHE A 84 -6.92 -5.55 -10.60
CA PHE A 84 -5.56 -5.29 -10.14
C PHE A 84 -5.09 -3.91 -10.59
N VAL A 85 -5.23 -3.57 -11.87
CA VAL A 85 -4.81 -2.26 -12.40
C VAL A 85 -5.49 -1.11 -11.65
N LEU A 86 -6.80 -1.20 -11.41
CA LEU A 86 -7.55 -0.17 -10.69
C LEU A 86 -7.10 -0.03 -9.23
N VAL A 87 -6.86 -1.14 -8.52
CA VAL A 87 -6.34 -1.08 -7.15
C VAL A 87 -4.93 -0.48 -7.11
N ILE A 88 -4.06 -0.87 -8.03
CA ILE A 88 -2.70 -0.34 -8.10
C ILE A 88 -2.69 1.16 -8.40
N ASP A 89 -3.58 1.65 -9.26
CA ASP A 89 -3.74 3.09 -9.53
C ASP A 89 -4.12 3.89 -8.27
N ILE A 90 -4.99 3.33 -7.42
CA ILE A 90 -5.32 3.93 -6.11
C ILE A 90 -4.10 3.95 -5.18
N LEU A 91 -3.33 2.86 -5.12
CA LEU A 91 -2.12 2.79 -4.31
C LEU A 91 -1.05 3.78 -4.76
N ASP A 92 -0.80 3.87 -6.07
CA ASP A 92 0.15 4.79 -6.65
C ASP A 92 -0.29 6.25 -6.43
N THR A 93 -1.59 6.52 -6.46
CA THR A 93 -2.16 7.83 -6.09
C THR A 93 -1.83 8.16 -4.64
N LEU A 94 -2.11 7.26 -3.69
CA LEU A 94 -1.75 7.46 -2.28
C LEU A 94 -0.24 7.66 -2.11
N ALA A 95 0.58 6.82 -2.75
CA ALA A 95 2.03 6.88 -2.64
C ALA A 95 2.60 8.19 -3.18
N SER A 96 2.11 8.67 -4.32
CA SER A 96 2.47 9.97 -4.89
C SER A 96 2.14 11.11 -3.93
N LEU A 97 0.94 11.10 -3.36
CA LEU A 97 0.49 12.09 -2.39
C LEU A 97 1.36 12.09 -1.11
N VAL A 98 1.68 10.91 -0.58
CA VAL A 98 2.61 10.75 0.56
C VAL A 98 3.99 11.28 0.21
N TYR A 99 4.55 10.86 -0.93
CA TYR A 99 5.87 11.28 -1.39
C TYR A 99 5.97 12.79 -1.54
N GLN A 100 4.99 13.43 -2.20
CA GLN A 100 4.94 14.88 -2.37
C GLN A 100 4.93 15.61 -1.03
N ARG A 101 4.12 15.15 -0.08
CA ARG A 101 4.07 15.74 1.27
C ARG A 101 5.40 15.61 1.99
N LEU A 102 6.03 14.44 1.94
CA LEU A 102 7.32 14.19 2.60
C LEU A 102 8.43 15.03 1.95
N LYS A 103 8.45 15.10 0.62
CA LYS A 103 9.39 15.94 -0.13
C LYS A 103 9.23 17.41 0.22
N PHE A 104 8.00 17.92 0.25
CA PHE A 104 7.74 19.32 0.65
C PHE A 104 8.23 19.60 2.07
N LYS A 105 7.97 18.70 3.03
CA LYS A 105 8.50 18.81 4.40
C LYS A 105 10.03 18.80 4.45
N SER A 106 10.68 18.02 3.60
CA SER A 106 12.15 17.96 3.54
C SER A 106 12.80 19.18 2.89
N GLN A 107 12.06 19.92 2.06
CA GLN A 107 12.55 21.08 1.30
C GLN A 107 12.14 22.43 1.91
N SER A 108 11.15 22.45 2.80
CA SER A 108 10.65 23.69 3.41
C SER A 108 11.75 24.42 4.18
N GLU A 109 12.24 25.53 3.63
CA GLU A 109 13.25 26.45 4.20
C GLU A 109 12.79 27.23 5.45
N ASN A 110 11.66 26.89 6.05
CA ASN A 110 11.18 27.51 7.31
C ASN A 110 12.05 27.21 8.55
N PHE A 111 13.24 26.65 8.37
CA PHE A 111 14.18 26.42 9.44
C PHE A 111 15.14 27.61 9.53
N PRO A 112 15.21 28.30 10.69
CA PRO A 112 16.09 29.45 10.86
C PRO A 112 17.53 29.10 10.49
N VAL A 113 18.28 30.07 9.96
CA VAL A 113 19.71 29.92 9.59
C VAL A 113 20.48 29.36 10.80
N GLY A 114 20.84 28.08 10.72
CA GLY A 114 21.40 27.27 11.84
C GLY A 114 20.61 26.00 12.19
N GLY A 115 19.40 25.81 11.64
CA GLY A 115 18.47 24.71 11.93
C GLY A 115 18.24 23.73 10.76
N SER A 116 19.11 23.69 9.75
CA SER A 116 18.95 22.79 8.60
C SER A 116 18.89 21.31 9.00
N ASP A 117 19.61 20.93 10.06
CA ASP A 117 19.66 19.56 10.55
C ASP A 117 18.38 19.18 11.30
N THR A 118 17.78 20.07 12.08
CA THR A 118 16.53 19.77 12.81
C THR A 118 15.36 19.58 11.86
N GLY A 119 15.27 20.38 10.79
CA GLY A 119 14.23 20.21 9.77
C GLY A 119 14.36 18.94 8.95
N LYS A 120 15.59 18.58 8.58
CA LYS A 120 15.90 17.31 7.93
C LYS A 120 15.52 16.13 8.84
N LEU A 121 15.85 16.20 10.14
CA LEU A 121 15.48 15.18 11.11
C LEU A 121 13.95 15.03 11.23
N GLU A 122 13.18 16.12 11.31
CA GLU A 122 11.71 16.05 11.38
C GLU A 122 11.09 15.41 10.12
N ALA A 123 11.63 15.71 8.94
CA ALA A 123 11.19 15.10 7.68
C ALA A 123 11.52 13.60 7.63
N GLN A 124 12.70 13.20 8.12
CA GLN A 124 13.09 11.79 8.23
C GLN A 124 12.21 11.05 9.25
N GLU A 125 11.92 11.64 10.40
CA GLU A 125 11.00 11.09 11.41
C GLU A 125 9.59 10.93 10.84
N THR A 126 9.09 11.92 10.12
CA THR A 126 7.78 11.85 9.46
C THR A 126 7.75 10.73 8.42
N THR A 127 8.84 10.55 7.66
CA THR A 127 8.97 9.45 6.67
C THR A 127 8.98 8.09 7.37
N ARG A 128 9.79 7.93 8.42
CA ARG A 128 9.82 6.70 9.24
C ARG A 128 8.47 6.39 9.87
N ASN A 129 7.73 7.41 10.30
CA ASN A 129 6.39 7.24 10.86
C ASN A 129 5.40 6.62 9.87
N TRP A 130 5.49 6.98 8.58
CA TRP A 130 4.72 6.34 7.51
C TRP A 130 5.12 4.87 7.33
N PHE A 131 6.42 4.57 7.33
CA PHE A 131 6.90 3.19 7.24
C PHE A 131 6.43 2.35 8.43
N TYR A 132 6.50 2.87 9.65
CA TYR A 132 6.00 2.17 10.84
C TYR A 132 4.48 1.95 10.79
N LYS A 133 3.71 2.94 10.33
CA LYS A 133 2.26 2.79 10.14
C LYS A 133 1.95 1.65 9.17
N VAL A 134 2.63 1.58 8.04
CA VAL A 134 2.42 0.49 7.06
C VAL A 134 2.92 -0.85 7.59
N ALA A 135 4.11 -0.90 8.20
CA ALA A 135 4.69 -2.13 8.75
C ALA A 135 3.83 -2.74 9.87
N SER A 136 3.08 -1.90 10.60
CA SER A 136 2.15 -2.33 11.67
C SER A 136 0.87 -3.02 11.16
N ILE A 137 0.61 -3.00 9.85
CA ILE A 137 -0.54 -3.70 9.26
C ILE A 137 -0.33 -5.22 9.41
N ARG A 138 -1.27 -5.89 10.10
CA ARG A 138 -1.17 -7.32 10.43
C ARG A 138 -1.32 -8.23 9.21
N GLU A 139 -2.20 -7.86 8.28
CA GLU A 139 -2.48 -8.65 7.08
C GLU A 139 -1.36 -8.53 6.06
N LEU A 140 -0.91 -9.68 5.52
CA LEU A 140 0.21 -9.73 4.58
C LEU A 140 -0.06 -8.92 3.31
N LEU A 141 -1.23 -9.10 2.69
CA LEU A 141 -1.52 -8.54 1.36
C LEU A 141 -1.53 -7.00 1.37
N PRO A 142 -2.31 -6.32 2.24
CA PRO A 142 -2.29 -4.85 2.28
C PRO A 142 -0.93 -4.30 2.68
N ARG A 143 -0.24 -4.94 3.64
CA ARG A 143 1.11 -4.53 4.06
C ARG A 143 2.08 -4.59 2.88
N LEU A 144 2.14 -5.71 2.17
CA LEU A 144 3.08 -5.92 1.07
C LEU A 144 2.90 -4.88 -0.04
N TYR A 145 1.66 -4.66 -0.48
CA TYR A 145 1.38 -3.70 -1.56
C TYR A 145 1.65 -2.25 -1.13
N LEU A 146 1.29 -1.87 0.10
CA LEU A 146 1.56 -0.52 0.60
C LEU A 146 3.05 -0.26 0.84
N GLU A 147 3.80 -1.24 1.35
CA GLU A 147 5.25 -1.11 1.48
C GLU A 147 5.93 -0.98 0.12
N ALA A 148 5.50 -1.76 -0.88
CA ALA A 148 5.98 -1.64 -2.26
C ALA A 148 5.67 -0.27 -2.86
N ALA A 149 4.43 0.23 -2.67
CA ALA A 149 4.01 1.54 -3.17
C ALA A 149 4.84 2.68 -2.56
N LEU A 150 5.26 2.56 -1.30
CA LEU A 150 6.07 3.56 -0.60
C LEU A 150 7.59 3.43 -0.82
N LEU A 151 8.06 2.45 -1.60
CA LEU A 151 9.49 2.31 -1.92
C LEU A 151 10.16 3.61 -2.42
N PRO A 152 9.52 4.43 -3.28
CA PRO A 152 10.11 5.70 -3.73
C PRO A 152 10.42 6.69 -2.59
N CYS A 153 9.72 6.59 -1.45
CA CYS A 153 9.95 7.46 -0.30
C CYS A 153 11.30 7.20 0.37
N TYR A 154 11.94 6.04 0.14
CA TYR A 154 13.29 5.78 0.65
C TYR A 154 14.34 6.73 0.05
N SER A 155 14.09 7.32 -1.12
CA SER A 155 14.98 8.33 -1.70
C SER A 155 15.12 9.58 -0.84
N LEU A 156 14.19 9.82 0.10
CA LEU A 156 14.20 10.95 1.02
C LEU A 156 15.02 10.69 2.29
N ILE A 157 15.36 9.42 2.56
CA ILE A 157 16.08 9.02 3.76
C ILE A 157 17.41 8.31 3.43
N ASN A 158 17.34 7.16 2.75
CA ASN A 158 18.44 6.25 2.47
C ASN A 158 18.04 5.27 1.36
N VAL A 159 18.69 5.36 0.20
CA VAL A 159 18.40 4.51 -0.97
C VAL A 159 18.73 3.04 -0.69
N GLN A 160 19.80 2.75 0.07
CA GLN A 160 20.20 1.38 0.39
C GLN A 160 19.15 0.65 1.24
N GLU A 161 18.47 1.36 2.14
CA GLU A 161 17.34 0.79 2.89
C GLU A 161 16.16 0.45 1.98
N GLY A 162 15.95 1.23 0.90
CA GLY A 162 14.97 0.95 -0.13
C GLY A 162 15.28 -0.32 -0.92
N GLU A 163 16.53 -0.54 -1.30
CA GLU A 163 16.99 -1.76 -1.98
C GLU A 163 16.84 -3.01 -1.09
N GLN A 164 17.14 -2.88 0.20
CA GLN A 164 16.93 -3.94 1.19
C GLN A 164 15.44 -4.23 1.37
N ALA A 165 14.60 -3.20 1.46
CA ALA A 165 13.15 -3.34 1.53
C ALA A 165 12.59 -4.03 0.28
N LEU A 166 13.05 -3.66 -0.92
CA LEU A 166 12.68 -4.31 -2.18
C LEU A 166 13.02 -5.81 -2.18
N SER A 167 14.24 -6.15 -1.76
CA SER A 167 14.70 -7.54 -1.66
C SER A 167 13.87 -8.34 -0.66
N ARG A 168 13.49 -7.74 0.47
CA ARG A 168 12.61 -8.35 1.47
C ARG A 168 11.19 -8.55 0.91
N LEU A 169 10.65 -7.54 0.21
CA LEU A 169 9.31 -7.60 -0.38
C LEU A 169 9.21 -8.73 -1.42
N SER A 170 10.22 -8.88 -2.29
CA SER A 170 10.32 -10.00 -3.25
C SER A 170 10.08 -11.35 -2.56
N ARG A 171 10.80 -11.61 -1.45
CA ARG A 171 10.68 -12.87 -0.70
C ARG A 171 9.36 -12.99 0.06
N MET A 172 8.79 -11.89 0.56
CA MET A 172 7.50 -11.91 1.26
C MET A 172 6.34 -12.41 0.38
N ILE A 173 6.45 -12.26 -0.94
CA ILE A 173 5.43 -12.74 -1.89
C ILE A 173 5.26 -14.27 -1.81
N ARG A 174 6.29 -15.01 -1.38
CA ARG A 174 6.19 -16.47 -1.15
C ARG A 174 5.16 -16.85 -0.10
N GLY A 175 4.74 -15.91 0.75
CA GLY A 175 3.65 -16.10 1.71
C GLY A 175 2.25 -15.98 1.11
N ILE A 176 2.10 -15.62 -0.17
CA ILE A 176 0.81 -15.56 -0.86
C ILE A 176 0.51 -16.95 -1.43
N GLY A 177 -0.53 -17.61 -0.89
CA GLY A 177 -0.90 -18.97 -1.28
C GLY A 177 -1.55 -19.09 -2.66
N ASP A 178 -2.22 -18.03 -3.14
CA ASP A 178 -2.85 -18.01 -4.46
C ASP A 178 -1.83 -17.68 -5.57
N PRO A 179 -1.60 -18.56 -6.55
CA PRO A 179 -0.59 -18.33 -7.59
C PRO A 179 -0.88 -17.13 -8.51
N LEU A 180 -2.15 -16.81 -8.77
CA LEU A 180 -2.54 -15.67 -9.59
C LEU A 180 -2.21 -14.38 -8.83
N MET A 181 -2.65 -14.26 -7.58
CA MET A 181 -2.34 -13.11 -6.73
C MET A 181 -0.83 -12.93 -6.55
N ALA A 182 -0.10 -14.03 -6.36
CA ALA A 182 1.34 -14.01 -6.18
C ALA A 182 2.09 -13.58 -7.47
N ALA A 183 1.58 -13.93 -8.66
CA ALA A 183 2.13 -13.48 -9.93
C ALA A 183 1.95 -11.96 -10.12
N TYR A 184 0.77 -11.43 -9.80
CA TYR A 184 0.50 -9.99 -9.87
C TYR A 184 1.27 -9.18 -8.82
N ALA A 185 1.44 -9.72 -7.61
CA ALA A 185 2.31 -9.11 -6.60
C ALA A 185 3.76 -9.02 -7.08
N ARG A 186 4.29 -10.08 -7.73
CA ARG A 186 5.63 -10.06 -8.35
C ARG A 186 5.73 -9.02 -9.44
N MET A 187 4.74 -8.95 -10.32
CA MET A 187 4.69 -7.93 -11.38
C MET A 187 4.78 -6.51 -10.79
N TYR A 188 4.02 -6.23 -9.72
CA TYR A 188 4.09 -4.92 -9.06
C TYR A 188 5.45 -4.64 -8.43
N VAL A 189 5.99 -5.59 -7.66
CA VAL A 189 7.30 -5.42 -7.00
C VAL A 189 8.44 -5.26 -8.02
N CYS A 190 8.42 -6.01 -9.13
CA CYS A 190 9.36 -5.80 -10.23
C CYS A 190 9.23 -4.40 -10.86
N ARG A 191 8.00 -3.91 -11.07
CA ARG A 191 7.80 -2.54 -11.56
C ARG A 191 8.39 -1.52 -10.59
N MET A 192 8.12 -1.67 -9.29
CA MET A 192 8.65 -0.76 -8.28
C MET A 192 10.18 -0.84 -8.18
N GLY A 193 10.75 -2.04 -8.31
CA GLY A 193 12.19 -2.23 -8.36
C GLY A 193 12.84 -1.52 -9.54
N PHE A 194 12.23 -1.56 -10.73
CA PHE A 194 12.67 -0.77 -11.88
C PHE A 194 12.63 0.75 -11.62
N VAL A 195 11.60 1.23 -10.92
CA VAL A 195 11.45 2.66 -10.58
C VAL A 195 12.51 3.14 -9.60
N ILE A 196 12.85 2.34 -8.57
CA ILE A 196 13.71 2.80 -7.47
C ILE A 196 15.17 2.35 -7.57
N ALA A 197 15.43 1.23 -8.25
CA ALA A 197 16.74 0.59 -8.32
C ALA A 197 16.90 -0.15 -9.66
N PRO A 198 16.97 0.56 -10.81
CA PRO A 198 16.94 -0.04 -12.14
C PRO A 198 18.14 -0.98 -12.43
N THR A 199 19.25 -0.83 -11.70
CA THR A 199 20.44 -1.68 -11.83
C THR A 199 20.37 -2.93 -10.96
N LEU A 200 19.50 -2.97 -9.96
CA LEU A 200 19.37 -4.10 -9.03
C LEU A 200 18.40 -5.13 -9.59
N THR A 201 18.88 -6.09 -10.37
CA THR A 201 18.01 -7.04 -11.10
C THR A 201 17.69 -8.33 -10.33
N GLN A 202 18.30 -8.57 -9.17
CA GLN A 202 18.14 -9.82 -8.42
C GLN A 202 16.67 -10.17 -8.13
N HIS A 203 15.87 -9.18 -7.71
CA HIS A 203 14.45 -9.37 -7.41
C HIS A 203 13.63 -9.83 -8.64
N ILE A 204 14.08 -9.50 -9.85
CA ILE A 204 13.45 -9.94 -11.11
C ILE A 204 13.73 -11.42 -11.35
N SER A 205 15.00 -11.83 -11.23
CA SER A 205 15.39 -13.24 -11.39
C SER A 205 14.68 -14.14 -10.38
N GLU A 206 14.67 -13.74 -9.09
CA GLU A 206 13.94 -14.45 -8.04
C GLU A 206 12.44 -14.54 -8.34
N SER A 207 11.85 -13.46 -8.87
CA SER A 207 10.43 -13.43 -9.24
C SER A 207 10.10 -14.40 -10.39
N ILE A 208 10.97 -14.49 -11.39
CA ILE A 208 10.80 -15.41 -12.53
C ILE A 208 10.93 -16.86 -12.04
N GLU A 209 11.94 -17.17 -11.25
CA GLU A 209 12.16 -18.52 -10.70
C GLU A 209 10.95 -19.00 -9.88
N ASP A 210 10.49 -18.15 -8.95
CA ASP A 210 9.33 -18.43 -8.14
C ASP A 210 8.05 -18.61 -8.98
N PHE A 211 7.86 -17.77 -10.01
CA PHE A 211 6.70 -17.87 -10.91
C PHE A 211 6.71 -19.19 -11.70
N LEU A 212 7.85 -19.56 -12.27
CA LEU A 212 8.02 -20.84 -12.96
C LEU A 212 7.78 -22.03 -12.03
N HIS A 213 8.22 -21.94 -10.76
CA HIS A 213 7.96 -22.96 -9.76
C HIS A 213 6.45 -23.09 -9.47
N ALA A 214 5.74 -21.98 -9.31
CA ALA A 214 4.28 -21.98 -9.09
C ALA A 214 3.52 -22.59 -10.28
N LEU A 215 3.93 -22.30 -11.52
CA LEU A 215 3.34 -22.92 -12.72
C LEU A 215 3.51 -24.44 -12.72
N LYS A 216 4.71 -24.94 -12.40
CA LYS A 216 4.99 -26.39 -12.33
C LYS A 216 4.13 -27.09 -11.27
N GLN A 217 3.83 -26.42 -10.16
CA GLN A 217 2.97 -26.97 -9.11
C GLN A 217 1.51 -27.08 -9.57
N LYS A 218 0.97 -26.09 -10.29
CA LYS A 218 -0.39 -26.16 -10.87
C LYS A 218 -0.53 -27.32 -11.86
N VAL A 219 0.45 -27.53 -12.74
CA VAL A 219 0.41 -28.61 -13.75
C VAL A 219 0.37 -30.01 -13.13
N LYS A 220 0.96 -30.22 -11.95
CA LYS A 220 0.94 -31.52 -11.25
C LYS A 220 -0.38 -31.82 -10.53
N GLN A 221 -1.25 -30.83 -10.36
CA GLN A 221 -2.53 -30.95 -9.65
C GLN A 221 -3.73 -31.08 -10.60
N THR A 222 -3.49 -31.03 -11.92
CA THR A 222 -4.49 -31.18 -12.98
C THR A 222 -4.30 -32.53 -13.65
#